data_AF-Q6J8G8-F1
#
_entry.id   AF-Q6J8G8-F1
#
_cell.length_a   1.000
_cell.length_b   1.000
_cell.length_c   1.000
_cell.angle_alpha   90.00
_cell.angle_beta   90.00
_cell.angle_gamma   90.00
#
_symmetry.space_group_name_H-M   'P 1'
#
loop_
_entity.id
_entity.type
_entity.pdbx_description
1 polymer ?
#
loop_
_entity_poly.entity_id
_entity_poly.type
_entity_poly.pdbx_seq_one_letter_code
_entity_poly.pdbx_strand_id
1 'polypeptide(L)'
;AMSEIVLNNLFKSTTMESTWGVIMLAIHNKEPKVFSFFELLNLFLNHRKTVIIRRTIYELQKARARAHILEGLKIALDNIDEVIALIKNSPDNPTAKNLLMQKFGLSELQSNAILDMKLGRLTGLEREKIDNELRELLAEIERLDQILKSETLLENL
;
A
#
# COMPACT_ATOMS: atom_id res chain seq x y z
N ALA A 1 -46.19 -46.23 -4.99
CA ALA A 1 -47.28 -46.44 -4.00
C ALA A 1 -46.74 -46.83 -2.62
N MET A 2 -46.41 -48.09 -2.32
CA MET A 2 -45.97 -48.48 -0.94
C MET A 2 -44.61 -47.89 -0.53
N SER A 3 -43.65 -47.85 -1.46
CA SER A 3 -42.31 -47.27 -1.21
C SER A 3 -42.34 -45.77 -0.88
N GLU A 4 -43.23 -45.00 -1.52
CA GLU A 4 -43.39 -43.56 -1.25
C GLU A 4 -44.01 -43.32 0.13
N ILE A 5 -44.91 -44.20 0.58
CA ILE A 5 -45.48 -44.13 1.93
C ILE A 5 -44.39 -44.39 2.97
N VAL A 6 -43.53 -45.39 2.75
CA VAL A 6 -42.39 -45.68 3.63
C VAL A 6 -41.40 -44.51 3.65
N LEU A 7 -41.08 -43.93 2.50
CA LEU A 7 -40.19 -42.77 2.40
C LEU A 7 -40.75 -41.55 3.16
N ASN A 8 -42.04 -41.24 3.03
CA ASN A 8 -42.67 -40.15 3.76
C ASN A 8 -42.66 -40.36 5.28
N ASN A 9 -42.81 -41.61 5.73
CA ASN A 9 -42.69 -41.95 7.15
C ASN A 9 -41.25 -41.80 7.64
N LEU A 10 -40.26 -42.13 6.82
CA LEU A 10 -38.84 -41.93 7.13
C LEU A 10 -38.49 -40.44 7.20
N PHE A 11 -38.96 -39.61 6.27
CA PHE A 11 -38.79 -38.16 6.35
C PHE A 11 -39.38 -37.55 7.63
N LYS A 12 -40.56 -38.02 8.08
CA LYS A 12 -41.20 -37.52 9.31
C LYS A 12 -40.58 -38.04 10.62
N SER A 13 -40.16 -39.30 10.63
CA SER A 13 -39.77 -40.01 11.86
C SER A 13 -38.26 -40.07 12.08
N THR A 14 -37.48 -39.62 11.10
CA THR A 14 -36.00 -39.65 11.13
C THR A 14 -35.43 -38.33 10.61
N THR A 15 -34.12 -38.13 10.74
CA THR A 15 -33.40 -36.96 10.22
C THR A 15 -33.14 -37.02 8.71
N MET A 16 -33.78 -37.96 7.99
CA MET A 16 -33.67 -38.08 6.54
C MET A 16 -34.22 -36.84 5.80
N GLU A 17 -35.16 -36.12 6.42
CA GLU A 17 -35.51 -34.73 6.07
C GLU A 17 -35.26 -33.86 7.31
N SER A 18 -34.65 -32.69 7.12
CA SER A 18 -34.42 -31.74 8.22
C SER A 18 -34.58 -30.31 7.74
N THR A 19 -35.10 -29.45 8.61
CA THR A 19 -35.24 -28.01 8.36
C THR A 19 -34.13 -27.26 9.06
N TRP A 20 -33.46 -26.34 8.36
CA TRP A 20 -32.50 -25.42 8.95
C TRP A 20 -33.11 -24.02 9.07
N GLY A 21 -33.33 -23.56 10.30
CA GLY A 21 -33.67 -22.17 10.58
C GLY A 21 -32.48 -21.24 10.36
N VAL A 22 -32.46 -20.53 9.24
CA VAL A 22 -31.42 -19.56 8.92
C VAL A 22 -31.75 -18.21 9.56
N ILE A 23 -30.83 -17.69 10.37
CA ILE A 23 -30.85 -16.32 10.85
C ILE A 23 -29.54 -15.63 10.49
N MET A 24 -29.63 -14.56 9.70
CA MET A 24 -28.47 -13.75 9.32
C MET A 24 -28.15 -12.71 10.41
N LEU A 25 -27.77 -13.18 11.60
CA LEU A 25 -27.36 -12.34 12.72
C LEU A 25 -25.85 -12.12 12.69
N ALA A 26 -25.40 -10.87 12.67
CA ALA A 26 -23.99 -10.51 12.73
C ALA A 26 -23.76 -9.21 13.52
N ILE A 27 -22.50 -8.89 13.82
CA ILE A 27 -22.13 -7.62 14.47
C ILE A 27 -21.88 -6.57 13.39
N HIS A 28 -22.51 -5.41 13.54
CA HIS A 28 -22.22 -4.22 12.75
C HIS A 28 -22.02 -3.04 13.69
N ASN A 29 -20.90 -2.33 13.55
CA ASN A 29 -20.52 -1.20 14.40
C ASN A 29 -20.60 -1.50 15.92
N LYS A 30 -20.13 -2.70 16.31
CA LYS A 30 -20.11 -3.20 17.70
C LYS A 30 -21.48 -3.56 18.29
N GLU A 31 -22.53 -3.62 17.47
CA GLU A 31 -23.88 -4.01 17.90
C GLU A 31 -24.39 -5.22 17.10
N PRO A 32 -25.12 -6.16 17.73
CA PRO A 32 -25.73 -7.28 17.03
C PRO A 32 -26.95 -6.81 16.21
N LYS A 33 -27.02 -7.20 14.93
CA LYS A 33 -28.14 -6.89 14.04
C LYS A 33 -28.48 -8.10 13.17
N VAL A 34 -29.77 -8.31 12.91
CA VAL A 34 -30.26 -9.27 11.91
C VAL A 34 -30.30 -8.57 10.56
N PHE A 35 -29.74 -9.21 9.53
CA PHE A 35 -29.62 -8.68 8.18
C PHE A 35 -30.51 -9.44 7.20
N SER A 36 -30.92 -8.76 6.15
CA SER A 36 -31.29 -9.40 4.89
C SER A 36 -30.04 -9.80 4.10
N PHE A 37 -30.22 -10.70 3.12
CA PHE A 37 -29.12 -11.15 2.27
C PHE A 37 -28.45 -10.00 1.50
N PHE A 38 -29.26 -9.08 0.94
CA PHE A 38 -28.76 -7.93 0.21
C PHE A 38 -28.01 -6.93 1.10
N GLU A 39 -28.47 -6.68 2.33
CA GLU A 39 -27.73 -5.84 3.28
C GLU A 39 -26.34 -6.41 3.56
N LEU A 40 -26.24 -7.73 3.75
CA LEU A 40 -24.98 -8.39 4.07
C LEU A 40 -23.98 -8.30 2.91
N LEU A 41 -24.45 -8.51 1.67
CA LEU A 41 -23.64 -8.34 0.47
C LEU A 41 -23.16 -6.90 0.29
N ASN A 42 -24.04 -5.91 0.50
CA ASN A 42 -23.66 -4.50 0.41
C ASN A 42 -22.63 -4.13 1.47
N LEU A 43 -22.79 -4.63 2.71
CA LEU A 43 -21.79 -4.43 3.78
C LEU A 43 -20.43 -5.04 3.42
N PHE A 44 -20.43 -6.25 2.84
CA PHE A 44 -19.22 -6.90 2.38
C PHE A 44 -18.51 -6.10 1.27
N LEU A 45 -19.26 -5.64 0.26
CA LEU A 45 -18.71 -4.84 -0.84
C LEU A 45 -18.15 -3.50 -0.34
N ASN A 46 -18.86 -2.81 0.55
CA ASN A 46 -18.39 -1.55 1.14
C ASN A 46 -17.13 -1.75 1.99
N HIS A 47 -17.07 -2.85 2.75
CA HIS A 47 -15.85 -3.20 3.48
C HIS A 47 -14.68 -3.44 2.53
N ARG A 48 -14.89 -4.20 1.44
CA ARG A 48 -13.85 -4.42 0.42
C ARG A 48 -13.37 -3.12 -0.22
N LYS A 49 -14.28 -2.21 -0.62
CA LYS A 49 -13.92 -0.87 -1.10
C LYS A 49 -13.01 -0.15 -0.09
N THR A 50 -13.39 -0.16 1.18
CA THR A 50 -12.61 0.46 2.27
C THR A 50 -11.22 -0.16 2.41
N VAL A 51 -11.11 -1.48 2.34
CA VAL A 51 -9.83 -2.20 2.40
C VAL A 51 -8.93 -1.82 1.23
N ILE A 52 -9.48 -1.78 0.01
CA ILE A 52 -8.74 -1.37 -1.20
C ILE A 52 -8.22 0.06 -1.06
N ILE A 53 -9.08 1.01 -0.67
CA ILE A 53 -8.69 2.41 -0.44
C ILE A 53 -7.52 2.49 0.56
N ARG A 54 -7.65 1.81 1.70
CA ARG A 54 -6.59 1.81 2.74
C ARG A 54 -5.29 1.22 2.24
N ARG A 55 -5.35 0.11 1.48
CA ARG A 55 -4.16 -0.49 0.86
C ARG A 55 -3.50 0.46 -0.13
N THR A 56 -4.27 1.06 -1.03
CA THR A 56 -3.76 2.01 -2.04
C THR A 56 -3.14 3.23 -1.40
N ILE A 57 -3.74 3.80 -0.35
CA ILE A 57 -3.15 4.92 0.42
C ILE A 57 -1.81 4.49 1.05
N TYR A 58 -1.76 3.31 1.65
CA TYR A 58 -0.53 2.78 2.25
C TYR A 58 0.58 2.59 1.21
N GLU A 59 0.26 1.98 0.06
CA GLU A 59 1.19 1.79 -1.05
C GLU A 59 1.68 3.14 -1.61
N LEU A 60 0.77 4.11 -1.77
CA LEU A 60 1.10 5.46 -2.24
C LEU A 60 2.05 6.19 -1.28
N GLN A 61 1.79 6.12 0.03
CA GLN A 61 2.68 6.72 1.03
C GLN A 61 4.07 6.08 1.02
N LYS A 62 4.13 4.75 0.92
CA LYS A 62 5.39 4.01 0.84
C LYS A 62 6.17 4.36 -0.44
N ALA A 63 5.49 4.43 -1.58
CA ALA A 63 6.10 4.79 -2.86
C ALA A 63 6.64 6.23 -2.84
N ARG A 64 5.85 7.20 -2.34
CA ARG A 64 6.28 8.61 -2.18
C ARG A 64 7.49 8.74 -1.25
N ALA A 65 7.49 8.05 -0.12
CA ALA A 65 8.63 8.07 0.81
C ALA A 65 9.91 7.52 0.16
N ARG A 66 9.78 6.46 -0.65
CA ARG A 66 10.92 5.89 -1.39
C ARG A 66 11.40 6.83 -2.50
N ALA A 67 10.48 7.37 -3.31
CA ALA A 67 10.80 8.33 -4.37
C ALA A 67 11.53 9.56 -3.81
N HIS A 68 11.06 10.11 -2.69
CA HIS A 68 11.69 11.24 -2.00
C HIS A 68 13.17 10.97 -1.67
N ILE A 69 13.52 9.77 -1.21
CA ILE A 69 14.92 9.40 -0.95
C ILE A 69 15.73 9.30 -2.25
N LEU A 70 15.18 8.66 -3.28
CA LEU A 70 15.85 8.49 -4.57
C LEU A 70 16.09 9.84 -5.28
N GLU A 71 15.16 10.78 -5.17
CA GLU A 71 15.32 12.15 -5.68
C GLU A 71 16.53 12.84 -5.04
N GLY A 72 16.69 12.72 -3.71
CA GLY A 72 17.84 13.27 -3.01
C GLY A 72 19.16 12.60 -3.43
N LEU A 73 19.17 11.28 -3.55
CA LEU A 73 20.33 10.54 -4.05
C LEU A 73 20.69 10.92 -5.48
N LYS A 74 19.70 11.12 -6.35
CA LYS A 74 19.90 11.56 -7.73
C LYS A 74 20.57 12.94 -7.77
N ILE A 75 20.04 13.92 -7.02
CA ILE A 75 20.64 15.26 -6.91
C ILE A 75 22.10 15.16 -6.42
N ALA A 76 22.37 14.29 -5.45
CA ALA A 76 23.73 14.09 -4.94
C ALA A 76 24.67 13.46 -5.97
N LEU A 77 24.20 12.47 -6.74
CA LEU A 77 24.98 11.83 -7.79
C LEU A 77 25.25 12.76 -8.98
N ASP A 78 24.30 13.62 -9.32
CA ASP A 78 24.45 14.63 -10.38
C ASP A 78 25.50 15.69 -10.00
N ASN A 79 25.72 15.92 -8.69
CA ASN A 79 26.64 16.93 -8.15
C ASN A 79 27.74 16.31 -7.26
N ILE A 80 28.19 15.10 -7.58
CA ILE A 80 28.96 14.27 -6.64
C ILE A 80 30.27 14.91 -6.17
N ASP A 81 30.99 15.59 -7.05
CA ASP A 81 32.26 16.22 -6.70
C ASP A 81 32.07 17.30 -5.64
N GLU A 82 31.01 18.11 -5.77
CA GLU A 82 30.65 19.14 -4.81
C GLU A 82 30.17 18.56 -3.49
N VAL A 83 29.39 17.47 -3.55
CA VAL A 83 28.91 16.75 -2.35
C VAL A 83 30.09 16.17 -1.57
N ILE A 84 31.03 15.50 -2.25
CA ILE A 84 32.23 14.94 -1.61
C ILE A 84 33.09 16.04 -1.02
N ALA A 85 33.32 17.14 -1.75
CA ALA A 85 34.10 18.27 -1.25
C ALA A 85 33.47 18.89 0.02
N LEU A 86 32.14 19.07 0.02
CA LEU A 86 31.39 19.58 1.16
C LEU A 86 31.50 18.65 2.36
N ILE A 87 31.30 17.34 2.18
CA ILE A 87 31.39 16.35 3.26
C ILE A 87 32.82 16.31 3.83
N LYS A 88 33.85 16.29 2.98
CA LYS A 88 35.26 16.27 3.42
C LYS A 88 35.68 17.53 4.18
N ASN A 89 35.11 18.69 3.85
CA ASN A 89 35.40 19.95 4.52
C ASN A 89 34.54 20.17 5.78
N SER A 90 33.58 19.28 6.05
CA SER A 90 32.72 19.37 7.23
C SER A 90 33.41 18.71 8.45
N PRO A 91 33.35 19.31 9.64
CA PRO A 91 34.01 18.78 10.83
C PRO A 91 33.31 17.53 11.41
N ASP A 92 32.00 17.41 11.22
CA ASP A 92 31.16 16.34 11.77
C ASP A 92 29.90 16.09 10.91
N ASN A 93 29.27 14.92 11.12
CA ASN A 93 28.07 14.50 10.37
C ASN A 93 26.89 15.49 10.49
N PRO A 94 26.54 16.03 11.68
CA PRO A 94 25.51 17.05 11.82
C PRO A 94 25.76 18.29 10.96
N THR A 95 27.00 18.79 10.91
CA THR A 95 27.35 19.95 10.09
C THR A 95 27.25 19.63 8.60
N ALA A 96 27.77 18.48 8.17
CA ALA A 96 27.66 18.03 6.78
C ALA A 96 26.18 17.92 6.34
N LYS A 97 25.33 17.33 7.19
CA LYS A 97 23.88 17.21 6.95
C LYS A 97 23.24 18.58 6.73
N ASN A 98 23.46 19.53 7.65
CA ASN A 98 22.88 20.87 7.55
C ASN A 98 23.36 21.62 6.31
N LEU A 99 24.63 21.48 5.93
CA LEU A 99 25.19 22.08 4.72
C LEU A 99 24.61 21.45 3.45
N LEU A 100 24.41 20.13 3.40
CA LEU A 100 23.72 19.46 2.30
C LEU A 100 22.29 19.96 2.12
N MET A 101 21.56 20.10 3.23
CA MET A 101 20.19 20.66 3.21
C MET A 101 20.16 22.08 2.67
N GLN A 102 21.04 22.96 3.17
CA GLN A 102 21.07 24.36 2.76
C GLN A 102 21.52 24.55 1.30
N LYS A 103 22.56 23.84 0.87
CA LYS A 103 23.15 24.02 -0.45
C LYS A 103 22.32 23.40 -1.57
N PHE A 104 21.73 22.23 -1.34
CA PHE A 104 21.02 21.46 -2.36
C PHE A 104 19.50 21.42 -2.15
N GLY A 105 18.97 22.13 -1.15
CA GLY A 105 17.52 22.17 -0.86
C GLY A 105 16.96 20.83 -0.39
N LEU A 106 17.81 19.98 0.18
CA LEU A 106 17.46 18.61 0.57
C LEU A 106 16.74 18.58 1.92
N SER A 107 15.86 17.60 2.10
CA SER A 107 15.27 17.31 3.41
C SER A 107 16.25 16.58 4.32
N GLU A 108 16.00 16.59 5.62
CA GLU A 108 16.82 15.88 6.60
C GLU A 108 16.97 14.38 6.27
N LEU A 109 15.88 13.74 5.85
CA LEU A 109 15.87 12.32 5.45
C LEU A 109 16.73 12.07 4.21
N GLN A 110 16.70 12.96 3.22
CA GLN A 110 17.54 12.86 2.03
C GLN A 110 19.02 13.05 2.38
N SER A 111 19.34 14.08 3.16
CA SER A 111 20.72 14.35 3.57
C SER A 111 21.31 13.20 4.38
N ASN A 112 20.54 12.60 5.30
CA ASN A 112 20.96 11.38 6.00
C ASN A 112 21.22 10.23 5.03
N ALA A 113 20.30 9.98 4.07
CA ALA A 113 20.48 8.92 3.09
C ALA A 113 21.72 9.11 2.19
N ILE A 114 22.11 10.37 1.91
CA ILE A 114 23.33 10.70 1.17
C ILE A 114 24.58 10.41 2.03
N LEU A 115 24.56 10.78 3.31
CA LEU A 115 25.67 10.49 4.23
C LEU A 115 25.86 8.97 4.44
N ASP A 116 24.77 8.20 4.42
CA ASP A 116 24.78 6.74 4.53
C ASP A 116 25.13 6.02 3.21
N MET A 117 25.34 6.76 2.12
CA MET A 117 25.62 6.21 0.80
C MET A 117 27.00 5.53 0.77
N LYS A 118 27.06 4.33 0.16
CA LYS A 118 28.32 3.61 -0.07
C LYS A 118 28.99 4.06 -1.37
N LEU A 119 30.32 4.18 -1.39
CA LEU A 119 31.09 4.57 -2.58
C LEU A 119 30.80 3.73 -3.84
N GLY A 120 30.41 2.45 -3.69
CA GLY A 120 30.03 1.61 -4.83
C GLY A 120 28.80 2.10 -5.61
N ARG A 121 27.94 2.93 -4.98
CA ARG A 121 26.76 3.55 -5.62
C ARG A 121 27.14 4.59 -6.69
N LEU A 122 28.41 5.02 -6.74
CA LEU A 122 28.90 6.00 -7.71
C LEU A 122 29.16 5.41 -9.10
N THR A 123 29.11 4.08 -9.23
CA THR A 123 29.27 3.43 -10.53
C THR A 123 28.10 3.77 -11.45
N GLY A 124 28.36 3.87 -12.76
CA GLY A 124 27.32 4.23 -13.74
C GLY A 124 26.10 3.30 -13.70
N LEU A 125 26.32 2.00 -13.48
CA LEU A 125 25.25 1.01 -13.37
C LEU A 125 24.36 1.26 -12.14
N GLU A 126 24.93 1.64 -11.00
CA GLU A 126 24.14 1.92 -9.79
C GLU A 126 23.35 3.22 -9.91
N ARG A 127 23.90 4.23 -10.59
CA ARG A 127 23.17 5.45 -10.94
C ARG A 127 21.98 5.16 -11.84
N GLU A 128 22.18 4.38 -12.89
CA GLU A 128 21.10 3.99 -13.81
C GLU A 128 19.99 3.21 -13.11
N LYS A 129 20.34 2.33 -12.16
CA LYS A 129 19.35 1.63 -11.33
C LYS A 129 18.51 2.60 -10.49
N ILE A 130 19.13 3.62 -9.89
CA ILE A 130 18.41 4.65 -9.10
C ILE A 130 17.45 5.43 -10.00
N ASP A 131 17.90 5.83 -11.19
CA ASP A 131 17.05 6.56 -12.14
C ASP A 131 15.88 5.71 -12.65
N ASN A 132 16.13 4.42 -12.92
CA ASN A 132 15.08 3.48 -13.33
C ASN A 132 14.08 3.23 -12.19
N GLU A 133 14.55 2.96 -10.97
CA GLU A 133 13.69 2.77 -9.78
C GLU A 133 12.83 4.01 -9.52
N LEU A 134 13.42 5.21 -9.62
CA LEU A 134 12.68 6.47 -9.46
C LEU A 134 11.60 6.63 -10.53
N ARG A 135 11.91 6.32 -11.80
CA ARG A 135 10.96 6.42 -12.90
C ARG A 135 9.77 5.47 -12.72
N GLU A 136 10.03 4.23 -12.32
CA GLU A 136 9.00 3.23 -12.04
C GLU A 136 8.12 3.67 -10.86
N LEU A 137 8.73 4.18 -9.79
CA LEU A 137 7.98 4.66 -8.63
C LEU A 137 7.10 5.87 -8.95
N LEU A 138 7.57 6.81 -9.77
CA LEU A 138 6.76 7.96 -10.18
C LEU A 138 5.55 7.52 -11.01
N ALA A 139 5.72 6.56 -11.92
CA ALA A 139 4.61 5.99 -12.68
C ALA A 139 3.61 5.26 -11.77
N GLU A 140 4.09 4.50 -10.78
CA GLU A 140 3.21 3.82 -9.83
C GLU A 140 2.50 4.81 -8.90
N ILE A 141 3.17 5.90 -8.45
CA ILE A 141 2.55 6.97 -7.68
C ILE A 141 1.40 7.61 -8.47
N GLU A 142 1.61 7.90 -9.76
CA GLU A 142 0.57 8.46 -10.62
C GLU A 142 -0.60 7.51 -10.77
N ARG A 143 -0.34 6.22 -11.02
CA ARG A 143 -1.37 5.19 -11.12
C ARG A 143 -2.18 5.06 -9.82
N LEU A 144 -1.52 5.00 -8.67
CA LEU A 144 -2.17 4.90 -7.37
C LEU A 144 -3.00 6.16 -7.05
N ASP A 145 -2.50 7.35 -7.42
CA ASP A 145 -3.23 8.61 -7.27
C ASP A 145 -4.48 8.67 -8.16
N GLN A 146 -4.41 8.13 -9.39
CA GLN A 146 -5.55 7.97 -10.29
C GLN A 146 -6.60 6.99 -9.72
N ILE A 147 -6.17 5.87 -9.13
CA ILE A 147 -7.07 4.90 -8.48
C ILE A 147 -7.84 5.56 -7.33
N LEU A 148 -7.19 6.41 -6.53
CA LEU A 148 -7.86 7.11 -5.42
C LEU A 148 -8.80 8.23 -5.88
N LYS A 149 -8.57 8.81 -7.06
CA LYS A 149 -9.41 9.88 -7.63
C LYS A 149 -10.64 9.36 -8.38
N SER A 150 -10.63 8.11 -8.84
CA SER A 150 -11.68 7.54 -9.67
C SER A 150 -12.38 6.37 -8.99
N GLU A 151 -13.67 6.56 -8.67
CA GLU A 151 -14.50 5.50 -8.11
C GLU A 151 -14.66 4.32 -9.08
N THR A 152 -14.70 4.57 -10.39
CA THR A 152 -14.83 3.50 -11.40
C THR A 152 -13.59 2.64 -11.51
N LEU A 153 -12.39 3.22 -11.34
CA LEU A 153 -11.15 2.44 -11.30
C LEU A 153 -11.06 1.61 -10.03
N LEU A 154 -11.59 2.13 -8.92
CA LEU A 154 -11.63 1.43 -7.66
C LEU A 154 -12.57 0.22 -7.66
N GLU A 155 -13.69 0.33 -8.37
CA GLU A 155 -14.68 -0.77 -8.51
C GLU A 155 -14.19 -1.92 -9.40
N ASN A 156 -13.25 -1.66 -10.31
CA ASN A 156 -12.70 -2.65 -11.23
C ASN A 156 -11.48 -3.42 -10.67
N LEU A 157 -11.10 -3.19 -9.41
CA LEU A 157 -9.96 -3.82 -8.70
C LEU A 157 -10.39 -4.93 -7.73
#